data_AF-A0A1D7XZB8-F1
#
_entry.id   AF-A0A1D7XZB8-F1
#
_cell.length_a   1.000
_cell.length_b   1.000
_cell.length_c   1.000
_cell.angle_alpha   90.00
_cell.angle_beta   90.00
_cell.angle_gamma   90.00
#
_symmetry.space_group_name_H-M   'P 1'
#
loop_
_entity.id
_entity.type
_entity.pdbx_description
1 polymer ?
#
loop_
_entity_poly.entity_id
_entity_poly.type
_entity_poly.pdbx_seq_one_letter_code
_entity_poly.pdbx_strand_id
1 'polypeptide(L)'
;MYETKNAYQLSQTLKMHERCGHCQTKYKIEPSFFYGSMYVSYGVGIAFSMAAFLLTFILFESSLAESFIAIVCTLIGFMPIIMRLSRNIWINLFMSYDAELVEKK
;
A
#
# COMPACT_ATOMS: atom_id res chain seq x y z
N MET A 1 8.15 9.34 5.07
CA MET A 1 8.37 8.52 3.86
C MET A 1 7.83 9.21 2.61
N TYR A 2 6.52 9.31 2.40
CA TYR A 2 5.94 9.98 1.22
C TYR A 2 6.05 11.50 1.28
N GLU A 3 6.20 12.15 0.12
CA GLU A 3 6.20 13.62 -0.01
C GLU A 3 4.81 14.20 0.28
N THR A 4 3.76 13.56 -0.26
CA THR A 4 2.38 13.97 -0.05
C THR A 4 1.66 13.07 0.94
N LYS A 5 0.93 13.68 1.88
CA LYS A 5 0.08 12.93 2.81
C LYS A 5 -1.11 12.30 2.10
N ASN A 6 -1.71 13.00 1.12
CA ASN A 6 -2.87 12.51 0.37
C ASN A 6 -2.46 11.44 -0.66
N ALA A 7 -2.98 10.22 -0.51
CA ALA A 7 -2.73 9.11 -1.43
C ALA A 7 -3.41 9.29 -2.79
N TYR A 8 -4.51 10.03 -2.87
CA TYR A 8 -5.32 10.21 -4.08
C TYR A 8 -4.77 11.26 -5.06
N GLN A 9 -3.68 11.94 -4.71
CA GLN A 9 -2.94 12.75 -5.67
C GLN A 9 -2.08 11.85 -6.57
N LEU A 10 -2.68 11.28 -7.61
CA LEU A 10 -2.12 10.21 -8.45
C LEU A 10 -0.70 10.48 -8.97
N SER A 11 -0.39 11.72 -9.36
CA SER A 11 0.93 12.11 -9.85
C SER A 11 2.03 12.10 -8.79
N GLN A 12 1.64 12.10 -7.50
CA GLN A 12 2.54 12.17 -6.35
C GLN A 12 2.36 10.99 -5.38
N THR A 13 1.42 10.08 -5.65
CA THR A 13 1.09 8.95 -4.77
C THR A 13 2.32 8.14 -4.36
N LEU A 14 3.25 7.93 -5.28
CA LEU A 14 4.47 7.13 -5.09
C LEU A 14 5.74 7.95 -4.85
N LYS A 15 5.63 9.30 -4.88
CA LYS A 15 6.76 10.19 -4.60
C LYS A 15 7.12 10.11 -3.12
N MET A 16 8.41 10.00 -2.85
CA MET A 16 8.95 9.72 -1.53
C MET A 16 10.27 10.46 -1.36
N HIS A 17 10.49 10.92 -0.14
CA HIS A 17 11.77 11.48 0.29
C HIS A 17 12.87 10.43 0.09
N GLU A 18 14.10 10.87 -0.17
CA GLU A 18 15.22 9.95 -0.32
C GLU A 18 15.63 9.31 1.01
N ARG A 19 15.58 10.11 2.09
CA ARG A 19 15.95 9.72 3.45
C ARG A 19 14.84 10.00 4.44
N CYS A 20 14.81 9.23 5.52
CA CYS A 20 13.92 9.48 6.65
C CYS A 20 14.35 10.75 7.40
N GLY A 21 13.42 11.67 7.67
CA GLY A 21 13.72 12.89 8.44
C GLY A 21 14.08 12.65 9.91
N HIS A 22 13.77 11.47 10.44
CA HIS A 22 14.05 11.12 11.84
C HIS A 22 15.41 10.43 11.98
N CYS A 23 15.58 9.25 11.37
CA CYS A 23 16.77 8.40 11.50
C CYS A 23 17.75 8.49 10.31
N GLN A 24 17.48 9.33 9.30
CA GLN A 24 18.32 9.52 8.10
C GLN A 24 18.55 8.26 7.23
N THR A 25 17.85 7.16 7.53
CA THR A 25 17.88 5.93 6.73
C THR A 25 17.40 6.20 5.32
N LYS A 26 18.16 5.72 4.33
CA LYS A 26 17.81 5.82 2.92
C LYS A 26 16.72 4.80 2.59
N TYR A 27 15.57 5.26 2.11
CA TYR A 27 14.43 4.38 1.82
C TYR A 27 14.68 3.45 0.62
N LYS A 28 15.44 3.93 -0.37
CA LYS A 28 15.85 3.14 -1.55
C LYS A 28 17.26 2.62 -1.32
N ILE A 29 17.37 1.38 -0.86
CA ILE A 29 18.66 0.70 -0.67
C ILE A 29 19.32 0.47 -2.03
N GLU A 30 18.54 -0.02 -3.00
CA GLU A 30 18.97 -0.34 -4.36
C GLU A 30 18.12 0.42 -5.41
N PRO A 31 18.66 0.68 -6.62
CA PRO A 31 17.82 1.12 -7.74
C PRO A 31 16.71 0.09 -7.97
N SER A 32 15.48 0.56 -8.17
CA SER A 32 14.28 -0.30 -8.35
C SER A 32 13.89 -1.18 -7.16
N PHE A 33 14.35 -0.90 -5.93
CA PHE A 33 13.98 -1.64 -4.71
C PHE A 33 12.47 -1.89 -4.54
N PHE A 34 11.61 -0.95 -4.94
CA PHE A 34 10.15 -1.09 -4.83
C PHE A 34 9.50 -1.93 -5.93
N TYR A 35 10.25 -2.52 -6.86
CA TYR A 35 9.67 -3.39 -7.88
C TYR A 35 8.99 -4.61 -7.23
N GLY A 36 9.60 -5.17 -6.17
CA GLY A 36 9.02 -6.28 -5.41
C GLY A 36 7.70 -5.93 -4.72
N SER A 37 7.46 -4.66 -4.39
CA SER A 37 6.18 -4.21 -3.82
C SER A 37 4.99 -4.36 -4.77
N MET A 38 5.22 -4.56 -6.07
CA MET A 38 4.17 -4.93 -7.02
C MET A 38 3.59 -6.32 -6.71
N TYR A 39 4.43 -7.30 -6.35
CA TYR A 39 3.95 -8.63 -5.95
C TYR A 39 3.15 -8.57 -4.64
N VAL A 40 3.58 -7.75 -3.68
CA VAL A 40 2.81 -7.51 -2.44
C VAL A 40 1.44 -6.90 -2.75
N SER A 41 1.36 -6.03 -3.76
CA SER A 41 0.10 -5.41 -4.18
C SER A 41 -0.92 -6.40 -4.69
N TYR A 42 -0.49 -7.53 -5.25
CA TYR A 42 -1.40 -8.61 -5.61
C TYR A 42 -2.08 -9.22 -4.37
N GLY A 43 -1.29 -9.57 -3.34
CA GLY A 43 -1.83 -10.10 -2.09
C GLY A 43 -2.75 -9.12 -1.37
N VAL A 44 -2.36 -7.84 -1.30
CA VAL A 44 -3.20 -6.78 -0.72
C VAL A 44 -4.48 -6.59 -1.54
N GLY A 45 -4.39 -6.60 -2.88
CA GLY A 45 -5.56 -6.48 -3.75
C GLY A 45 -6.56 -7.63 -3.57
N ILE A 46 -6.07 -8.86 -3.39
CA ILE A 46 -6.93 -10.02 -3.05
C ILE A 46 -7.65 -9.76 -1.72
N ALA A 47 -6.96 -9.29 -0.69
CA ALA A 47 -7.59 -8.99 0.60
C ALA A 47 -8.73 -7.96 0.47
N PHE A 48 -8.52 -6.89 -0.30
CA PHE A 48 -9.57 -5.90 -0.59
C PHE A 48 -10.73 -6.49 -1.40
N SER A 49 -10.42 -7.33 -2.39
CA SER A 49 -11.44 -7.99 -3.23
C SER A 49 -12.29 -8.95 -2.42
N MET A 50 -11.66 -9.76 -1.55
CA MET A 50 -12.36 -10.65 -0.63
C MET A 50 -13.24 -9.86 0.33
N ALA A 51 -12.73 -8.78 0.92
CA ALA A 51 -13.53 -7.93 1.80
C ALA A 51 -14.75 -7.35 1.07
N ALA A 52 -14.58 -6.82 -0.14
CA ALA A 52 -15.68 -6.30 -0.95
C ALA A 52 -16.72 -7.39 -1.26
N PHE A 53 -16.27 -8.57 -1.69
CA PHE A 53 -17.15 -9.70 -1.99
C PHE A 53 -17.94 -10.17 -0.77
N LEU A 54 -17.28 -10.34 0.38
CA LEU A 54 -17.94 -10.77 1.62
C LEU A 54 -18.97 -9.73 2.08
N LEU A 55 -18.65 -8.44 1.99
CA LEU A 55 -19.59 -7.37 2.32
C LEU A 55 -20.82 -7.43 1.40
N THR A 56 -20.65 -7.45 0.08
CA THR A 56 -21.78 -7.37 -0.84
C THR A 56 -22.59 -8.66 -0.95
N PHE A 57 -21.91 -9.80 -1.09
CA PHE A 57 -22.58 -11.07 -1.36
C PHE A 57 -23.16 -11.71 -0.09
N ILE A 58 -22.44 -11.63 1.03
CA ILE A 58 -22.88 -12.28 2.28
C ILE A 58 -23.72 -11.37 3.14
N LEU A 59 -23.35 -10.09 3.32
CA LEU A 59 -24.11 -9.19 4.22
C LEU A 59 -25.28 -8.50 3.52
N PHE A 60 -25.10 -8.07 2.27
CA PHE A 60 -26.15 -7.38 1.51
C PHE A 60 -26.96 -8.32 0.60
N GLU A 61 -26.67 -9.63 0.63
CA GLU A 61 -27.32 -10.67 -0.19
C GLU A 61 -27.50 -10.27 -1.66
N SER A 62 -26.55 -9.49 -2.18
CA SER A 62 -26.63 -8.91 -3.53
C SER A 62 -26.34 -9.96 -4.59
N SER A 63 -26.70 -9.67 -5.84
CA SER A 63 -26.43 -10.60 -6.93
C SER A 63 -24.92 -10.79 -7.15
N LEU A 64 -24.55 -11.91 -7.79
CA LEU A 64 -23.16 -12.19 -8.16
C LEU A 64 -22.58 -11.06 -9.03
N ALA A 65 -23.38 -10.55 -9.98
CA ALA A 65 -22.98 -9.47 -10.88
C ALA A 65 -22.69 -8.17 -10.12
N GLU A 66 -23.56 -7.77 -9.20
CA GLU A 66 -23.35 -6.58 -8.36
C GLU A 66 -22.11 -6.72 -7.48
N SER A 67 -21.86 -7.92 -6.94
CA SER A 67 -20.67 -8.19 -6.14
C SER A 67 -19.38 -8.05 -6.97
N PHE A 68 -19.39 -8.48 -8.23
CA PHE A 68 -18.26 -8.23 -9.15
C PHE A 68 -18.04 -6.74 -9.41
N ILE A 69 -19.12 -5.98 -9.65
CA ILE A 69 -19.03 -4.52 -9.83
C ILE A 69 -18.44 -3.87 -8.58
N ALA A 70 -18.88 -4.27 -7.39
CA ALA A 70 -18.36 -3.75 -6.14
C ALA A 70 -16.87 -4.04 -5.93
N ILE A 71 -16.40 -5.24 -6.30
CA ILE A 71 -14.96 -5.58 -6.28
C ILE A 71 -14.18 -4.64 -7.21
N VAL A 72 -14.63 -4.47 -8.45
CA VAL A 72 -13.95 -3.59 -9.43
C VAL A 72 -13.91 -2.15 -8.93
N CYS A 73 -15.05 -1.62 -8.45
CA CYS A 73 -15.13 -0.29 -7.86
C CYS A 73 -14.19 -0.14 -6.65
N THR A 74 -14.10 -1.16 -5.80
CA THR A 74 -13.19 -1.18 -4.66
C THR A 74 -11.74 -1.15 -5.10
N LEU A 75 -11.33 -1.99 -6.05
CA LEU A 75 -9.95 -2.03 -6.52
C LEU A 75 -9.52 -0.72 -7.17
N ILE A 76 -10.38 -0.10 -7.99
CA ILE A 76 -10.10 1.19 -8.62
C ILE A 76 -10.07 2.31 -7.57
N GLY A 77 -11.06 2.36 -6.68
CA GLY A 77 -11.18 3.39 -5.65
C GLY A 77 -10.06 3.31 -4.59
N PHE A 78 -9.60 2.11 -4.26
CA PHE A 78 -8.52 1.91 -3.28
C PHE A 78 -7.15 1.69 -3.93
N MET A 79 -7.04 1.78 -5.25
CA MET A 79 -5.78 1.66 -6.00
C MET A 79 -4.60 2.44 -5.38
N PRO A 80 -4.70 3.75 -5.08
CA PRO A 80 -3.59 4.49 -4.48
C PRO A 80 -3.23 4.01 -3.06
N ILE A 81 -4.21 3.52 -2.31
CA ILE A 81 -4.03 3.00 -0.95
C ILE A 81 -3.31 1.64 -1.01
N ILE A 82 -3.78 0.73 -1.86
CA ILE A 82 -3.17 -0.57 -2.09
C ILE A 82 -1.69 -0.39 -2.44
N MET A 83 -1.38 0.49 -3.39
CA MET A 83 0.01 0.75 -3.78
C MET A 83 0.88 1.28 -2.63
N ARG A 84 0.38 2.20 -1.81
CA ARG A 84 1.14 2.72 -0.66
C ARG A 84 1.33 1.66 0.41
N LEU A 85 0.26 0.93 0.74
CA LEU A 85 0.30 -0.12 1.75
C LEU A 85 1.31 -1.21 1.37
N SER A 86 1.32 -1.64 0.11
CA SER A 86 2.27 -2.62 -0.38
C SER A 86 3.72 -2.18 -0.27
N ARG A 87 4.01 -0.88 -0.52
CA ARG A 87 5.36 -0.33 -0.33
C ARG A 87 5.76 -0.27 1.14
N ASN A 88 4.82 0.07 2.02
CA ASN A 88 5.08 0.09 3.46
C ASN A 88 5.34 -1.33 3.99
N ILE A 89 4.53 -2.31 3.58
CA ILE A 89 4.72 -3.73 3.92
C ILE A 89 6.08 -4.17 3.40
N TRP A 90 6.39 -3.90 2.12
CA TRP A 90 7.67 -4.27 1.52
C TRP A 90 8.86 -3.73 2.31
N ILE A 91 8.89 -2.44 2.68
CA ILE A 91 9.99 -1.91 3.50
C ILE A 91 10.09 -2.64 4.83
N ASN A 92 8.97 -2.89 5.52
CA ASN A 92 9.00 -3.56 6.83
C ASN A 92 9.52 -5.01 6.75
N LEU A 93 9.45 -5.66 5.58
CA LEU A 93 10.05 -6.98 5.38
C LEU A 93 11.58 -6.94 5.29
N PHE A 94 12.14 -5.85 4.77
CA PHE A 94 13.60 -5.70 4.55
C PHE A 94 14.28 -4.79 5.57
N MET A 95 13.52 -4.02 6.33
CA MET A 95 14.00 -3.04 7.29
C MET A 95 13.18 -3.21 8.56
N SER A 96 13.78 -3.88 9.55
CA SER A 96 13.23 -3.95 10.90
C SER A 96 13.40 -2.61 11.61
N TYR A 97 12.46 -2.30 12.48
CA TYR A 97 12.58 -1.14 13.37
C TYR A 97 13.76 -1.34 14.31
N ASP A 98 14.62 -0.33 14.40
CA ASP A 98 15.74 -0.26 15.33
C ASP A 98 15.59 1.01 16.16
N ALA A 99 15.35 0.84 17.46
CA ALA A 99 15.13 1.92 18.41
C ALA A 99 16.41 2.75 18.64
N GLU A 100 17.60 2.16 18.50
CA GLU A 100 18.86 2.86 18.74
C GLU A 100 19.16 3.91 17.64
N LEU A 101 18.65 3.69 16.42
CA LEU A 101 18.76 4.65 15.31
C LEU A 101 17.94 5.93 15.53
N VAL A 102 17.00 5.90 16.48
CA VAL A 102 16.14 7.04 16.85
C VAL A 102 16.85 7.93 17.87
N GLU A 103 17.65 7.34 18.78
CA GLU A 103 18.32 8.04 19.87
C GLU A 103 19.66 8.68 19.48
N LYS A 104 20.30 8.25 18.39
CA LYS A 104 21.58 8.81 17.90
C LYS A 104 21.49 10.20 17.25
N LYS A 105 20.48 11.00 17.58
CA LYS A 105 20.27 12.33 16.97
C LYS A 105 20.76 13.47 17.85
#